data_AF-M1CV70-F1
#
_entry.id   AF-M1CV70-F1
#
_cell.length_a   1.000
_cell.length_b   1.000
_cell.length_c   1.000
_cell.angle_alpha   90.00
_cell.angle_beta   90.00
_cell.angle_gamma   90.00
#
_symmetry.space_group_name_H-M   'P 1'
#
loop_
_entity.id
_entity.type
_entity.pdbx_description
1 polymer ?
#
loop_
_entity_poly.entity_id
_entity_poly.type
_entity_poly.pdbx_seq_one_letter_code
_entity_poly.pdbx_strand_id
1 'polypeptide(L)'
;MSHTFSSEIHKYDAFLSFRGEDTRKTFVSHLYNALIQGRIDVFKDDERLETGNSISDELPKAIEESKFAIVIFSESYASSKWCLDELAHIIKCRKELKQIVIPIFYNVDPSDVRHQTQTFAESFSQHEEKYKDDMEKIQRWRDAFAESGKISGYHLQNYKDEADCIKKVVERLMSVLHIESDDDGVRAFIRGMDNNSPILIDGGKMSFSLDKKRKKCFMIAARELDIEWSHKPKYWKWLSHSDSRFGEVAKLKWVCWLDIRGKIETRRLSKRTKYVAYLVFKLEDKFHGLETVNAVVRFVDSMSVKEAEQRASVVHFAGRGPRETLPFKRGDGWMELKMGDFFNDAGEDGDVDARLMETQRLEAKGGLIVQGVEFRAE
;
A
#
# COMPACT_ATOMS: atom_id res chain seq x y z
N MET A 1 5.18 -34.53 -11.46
CA MET A 1 3.81 -34.17 -11.07
C MET A 1 3.71 -32.66 -11.18
N SER A 2 2.98 -32.18 -12.18
CA SER A 2 2.73 -30.76 -12.40
C SER A 2 1.78 -30.25 -11.30
N HIS A 3 2.25 -29.37 -10.44
CA HIS A 3 1.36 -28.58 -9.60
C HIS A 3 0.76 -27.47 -10.45
N THR A 4 -0.39 -27.75 -11.03
CA THR A 4 -1.28 -26.74 -11.59
C THR A 4 -1.76 -25.88 -10.43
N PHE A 5 -1.29 -24.62 -10.34
CA PHE A 5 -1.92 -23.64 -9.47
C PHE A 5 -3.31 -23.37 -10.04
N SER A 6 -4.34 -23.91 -9.39
CA SER A 6 -5.72 -23.50 -9.62
C SER A 6 -5.81 -22.03 -9.23
N SER A 7 -5.92 -21.12 -10.19
CA SER A 7 -6.44 -19.78 -9.90
C SER A 7 -7.85 -19.96 -9.35
N GLU A 8 -8.10 -19.62 -8.10
CA GLU A 8 -9.45 -19.60 -7.55
C GLU A 8 -10.26 -18.58 -8.38
N ILE A 9 -11.21 -19.09 -9.17
CA ILE A 9 -12.07 -18.24 -10.00
C ILE A 9 -13.11 -17.64 -9.06
N HIS A 10 -12.88 -16.42 -8.62
CA HIS A 10 -13.90 -15.62 -7.92
C HIS A 10 -14.96 -15.17 -8.93
N LYS A 11 -16.24 -15.31 -8.58
CA LYS A 11 -17.36 -14.90 -9.44
C LYS A 11 -17.55 -13.39 -9.40
N TYR A 12 -17.30 -12.78 -8.25
CA TYR A 12 -17.38 -11.34 -8.04
C TYR A 12 -16.04 -10.82 -7.53
N ASP A 13 -15.70 -9.59 -7.88
CA ASP A 13 -14.53 -8.94 -7.27
C ASP A 13 -14.81 -8.63 -5.80
N ALA A 14 -15.99 -8.08 -5.48
CA ALA A 14 -16.31 -7.67 -4.11
C ALA A 14 -17.75 -7.98 -3.69
N PHE A 15 -17.92 -8.27 -2.39
CA PHE A 15 -19.20 -8.31 -1.69
C PHE A 15 -19.37 -7.04 -0.84
N LEU A 16 -20.53 -6.39 -0.90
CA LEU A 16 -20.89 -5.24 -0.04
C LEU A 16 -21.83 -5.68 1.08
N SER A 17 -21.37 -5.63 2.32
CA SER A 17 -22.19 -5.81 3.54
C SER A 17 -22.40 -4.47 4.24
N PHE A 18 -23.66 -4.08 4.43
CA PHE A 18 -24.03 -2.79 4.99
C PHE A 18 -25.42 -2.80 5.61
N ARG A 19 -25.68 -1.85 6.51
CA ARG A 19 -27.03 -1.60 6.99
C ARG A 19 -27.77 -0.69 6.02
N GLY A 20 -28.73 -1.25 5.31
CA GLY A 20 -29.46 -0.54 4.28
C GLY A 20 -30.29 0.66 4.77
N GLU A 21 -30.78 0.64 6.01
CA GLU A 21 -31.47 1.79 6.61
C GLU A 21 -30.54 3.00 6.81
N ASP A 22 -29.28 2.75 7.15
CA ASP A 22 -28.34 3.82 7.50
C ASP A 22 -27.69 4.45 6.25
N THR A 23 -27.36 3.63 5.25
CA THR A 23 -26.36 4.02 4.23
C THR A 23 -26.78 3.77 2.78
N ARG A 24 -27.89 3.06 2.51
CA ARG A 24 -28.24 2.60 1.14
C ARG A 24 -28.30 3.72 0.12
N LYS A 25 -29.03 4.80 0.43
CA LYS A 25 -29.29 5.93 -0.49
C LYS A 25 -28.22 7.03 -0.43
N THR A 26 -27.24 6.89 0.46
CA THR A 26 -26.17 7.86 0.70
C THR A 26 -24.84 7.21 0.32
N PHE A 27 -23.95 7.01 1.28
CA PHE A 27 -22.60 6.49 1.10
C PHE A 27 -22.53 5.22 0.23
N VAL A 28 -23.38 4.22 0.49
CA VAL A 28 -23.34 2.95 -0.25
C VAL A 28 -23.76 3.11 -1.71
N SER A 29 -24.71 4.00 -2.01
CA SER A 29 -25.08 4.27 -3.41
C SER A 29 -23.92 4.86 -4.20
N HIS A 30 -23.18 5.79 -3.60
CA HIS A 30 -22.01 6.43 -4.21
C HIS A 30 -20.83 5.46 -4.31
N LEU A 31 -20.57 4.67 -3.27
CA LEU A 31 -19.53 3.65 -3.27
C LEU A 31 -19.80 2.60 -4.35
N TYR A 32 -21.01 2.05 -4.41
CA TYR A 32 -21.39 1.07 -5.43
C TYR A 32 -21.19 1.63 -6.85
N ASN A 33 -21.71 2.82 -7.11
CA ASN A 33 -21.53 3.46 -8.42
C ASN A 33 -20.05 3.67 -8.78
N ALA A 34 -19.22 4.08 -7.82
CA ALA A 34 -17.79 4.28 -8.04
C ALA A 34 -17.05 2.96 -8.29
N LEU A 35 -17.44 1.87 -7.62
CA LEU A 35 -16.89 0.53 -7.88
C LEU A 35 -17.24 0.03 -9.28
N ILE A 36 -18.51 0.17 -9.71
CA ILE A 36 -18.94 -0.18 -11.06
C ILE A 36 -18.24 0.67 -12.13
N GLN A 37 -18.07 1.98 -11.89
CA GLN A 37 -17.27 2.85 -12.77
C GLN A 37 -15.80 2.41 -12.85
N GLY A 38 -15.27 1.86 -11.76
CA GLY A 38 -13.97 1.21 -11.70
C GLY A 38 -13.90 -0.15 -12.42
N ARG A 39 -15.01 -0.64 -12.99
CA ARG A 39 -15.13 -2.00 -13.56
C ARG A 39 -14.84 -3.11 -12.55
N ILE A 40 -15.18 -2.86 -11.29
CA ILE A 40 -15.14 -3.88 -10.24
C ILE A 40 -16.52 -4.54 -10.22
N ASP A 41 -16.57 -5.85 -10.38
CA ASP A 41 -17.82 -6.60 -10.28
C ASP A 41 -18.21 -6.77 -8.81
N VAL A 42 -19.36 -6.22 -8.43
CA VAL A 42 -19.77 -6.11 -7.03
C VAL A 42 -21.11 -6.77 -6.81
N PHE A 43 -21.13 -7.77 -5.93
CA PHE A 43 -22.37 -8.25 -5.34
C PHE A 43 -22.83 -7.27 -4.25
N LYS A 44 -23.98 -6.64 -4.48
CA LYS A 44 -24.61 -5.71 -3.54
C LYS A 44 -25.88 -6.33 -2.99
N ASP A 45 -25.96 -6.50 -1.66
CA ASP A 45 -27.17 -7.03 -1.02
C ASP A 45 -28.28 -5.96 -0.94
N ASP A 46 -28.88 -5.63 -2.10
CA ASP A 46 -29.91 -4.59 -2.22
C ASP A 46 -31.34 -5.12 -2.36
N GLU A 47 -31.54 -6.38 -2.78
CA GLU A 47 -32.87 -6.94 -3.11
C GLU A 47 -33.76 -7.26 -1.90
N ARG A 48 -33.24 -7.21 -0.68
CA ARG A 48 -33.92 -7.79 0.50
C ARG A 48 -34.89 -6.88 1.23
N LEU A 49 -34.99 -5.60 0.86
CA LEU A 49 -36.04 -4.75 1.45
C LEU A 49 -37.45 -5.11 0.98
N GLU A 50 -37.62 -5.83 -0.13
CA GLU A 50 -38.95 -6.03 -0.72
C GLU A 50 -39.67 -7.33 -0.30
N THR A 51 -38.98 -8.39 0.14
CA THR A 51 -39.60 -9.73 0.18
C THR A 51 -39.55 -10.51 1.49
N GLY A 52 -38.82 -10.08 2.52
CA GLY A 52 -38.93 -10.65 3.88
C GLY A 52 -38.68 -12.17 4.03
N ASN A 53 -38.13 -12.84 3.02
CA ASN A 53 -37.93 -14.29 3.01
C ASN A 53 -36.50 -14.68 3.41
N SER A 54 -36.37 -15.94 3.84
CA SER A 54 -35.13 -16.62 4.24
C SER A 54 -33.95 -16.36 3.29
N ILE A 55 -32.72 -16.44 3.83
CA ILE A 55 -31.46 -16.28 3.09
C ILE A 55 -31.60 -17.02 1.75
N SER A 56 -31.64 -16.28 0.63
CA SER A 56 -31.40 -16.89 -0.67
C SER A 56 -30.09 -17.68 -0.54
N ASP A 57 -30.11 -18.98 -0.88
CA ASP A 57 -28.95 -19.88 -0.84
C ASP A 57 -27.73 -19.34 -1.62
N GLU A 58 -27.93 -18.27 -2.39
CA GLU A 58 -26.91 -17.55 -3.16
C GLU A 58 -26.05 -16.62 -2.31
N LEU A 59 -26.51 -16.14 -1.15
CA LEU A 59 -25.77 -15.12 -0.39
C LEU A 59 -24.49 -15.65 0.28
N PRO A 60 -24.50 -16.79 1.00
CA PRO A 60 -23.27 -17.37 1.52
C PRO A 60 -22.27 -17.68 0.40
N LYS A 61 -22.77 -18.12 -0.76
CA LYS A 61 -21.95 -18.37 -1.96
C LYS A 61 -21.38 -17.08 -2.53
N ALA A 62 -22.16 -16.00 -2.63
CA ALA A 62 -21.66 -14.72 -3.12
C ALA A 62 -20.55 -14.17 -2.20
N ILE A 63 -20.65 -14.37 -0.89
CA ILE A 63 -19.58 -14.04 0.05
C ILE A 63 -18.35 -14.91 -0.23
N GLU A 64 -18.49 -16.23 -0.34
CA GLU A 64 -17.37 -17.15 -0.58
C GLU A 64 -16.69 -16.92 -1.95
N GLU A 65 -17.49 -16.62 -2.97
CA GLU A 65 -17.05 -16.38 -4.36
C GLU A 65 -16.58 -14.95 -4.61
N SER A 66 -16.57 -14.09 -3.59
CA SER A 66 -16.03 -12.73 -3.67
C SER A 66 -14.59 -12.66 -3.17
N LYS A 67 -13.73 -11.93 -3.87
CA LYS A 67 -12.35 -11.71 -3.43
C LYS A 67 -12.24 -10.72 -2.26
N PHE A 68 -12.99 -9.62 -2.34
CA PHE A 68 -13.12 -8.65 -1.26
C PHE A 68 -14.46 -8.79 -0.55
N ALA A 69 -14.46 -8.55 0.76
CA ALA A 69 -15.66 -8.23 1.50
C ALA A 69 -15.53 -6.82 2.08
N ILE A 70 -16.31 -5.88 1.56
CA ILE A 70 -16.38 -4.51 2.06
C ILE A 70 -17.51 -4.46 3.10
N VAL A 71 -17.16 -4.14 4.34
CA VAL A 71 -18.12 -4.09 5.46
C VAL A 71 -18.26 -2.64 5.91
N ILE A 72 -19.45 -2.06 5.75
CA ILE A 72 -19.75 -0.69 6.16
C ILE A 72 -20.42 -0.74 7.55
N PHE A 73 -19.62 -0.57 8.59
CA PHE A 73 -20.11 -0.41 9.96
C PHE A 73 -20.73 0.98 10.13
N SER A 74 -22.03 1.00 10.42
CA SER A 74 -22.81 2.19 10.73
C SER A 74 -23.52 2.04 12.08
N GLU A 75 -24.10 3.12 12.58
CA GLU A 75 -24.68 3.20 13.94
C GLU A 75 -25.63 2.04 14.29
N SER A 76 -26.49 1.61 13.36
CA SER A 76 -27.47 0.55 13.58
C SER A 76 -27.09 -0.79 12.96
N TYR A 77 -25.85 -0.97 12.49
CA TYR A 77 -25.42 -2.23 11.83
C TYR A 77 -25.68 -3.47 12.68
N ALA A 78 -25.34 -3.43 13.98
CA ALA A 78 -25.51 -4.56 14.89
C ALA A 78 -26.98 -4.86 15.24
N SER A 79 -27.91 -3.96 14.96
CA SER A 79 -29.35 -4.23 15.17
C SER A 79 -29.88 -5.30 14.22
N SER A 80 -29.24 -5.46 13.05
CA SER A 80 -29.65 -6.41 12.02
C SER A 80 -29.00 -7.77 12.23
N LYS A 81 -29.82 -8.77 12.60
CA LYS A 81 -29.42 -10.20 12.63
C LYS A 81 -28.67 -10.61 11.34
N TRP A 82 -29.13 -10.12 10.20
CA TRP A 82 -28.59 -10.46 8.89
C TRP A 82 -27.19 -9.90 8.69
N CYS A 83 -26.99 -8.62 9.01
CA CYS A 83 -25.66 -8.01 8.95
C CYS A 83 -24.68 -8.71 9.91
N LEU A 84 -25.15 -9.22 11.05
CA LEU A 84 -24.36 -10.00 11.99
C LEU A 84 -24.01 -11.41 11.44
N ASP A 85 -24.98 -12.12 10.86
CA ASP A 85 -24.77 -13.43 10.24
C ASP A 85 -23.84 -13.34 9.02
N GLU A 86 -23.98 -12.30 8.18
CA GLU A 86 -23.04 -11.99 7.09
C GLU A 86 -21.63 -11.73 7.58
N LEU A 87 -21.47 -10.88 8.60
CA LEU A 87 -20.15 -10.55 9.13
C LEU A 87 -19.46 -11.78 9.71
N ALA A 88 -20.19 -12.64 10.43
CA ALA A 88 -19.65 -13.89 10.93
C ALA A 88 -19.16 -14.80 9.79
N HIS A 89 -19.91 -14.88 8.68
CA HIS A 89 -19.52 -15.65 7.51
C HIS A 89 -18.31 -15.04 6.78
N ILE A 90 -18.29 -13.71 6.60
CA ILE A 90 -17.14 -12.98 6.03
C ILE A 90 -15.86 -13.23 6.84
N ILE A 91 -15.94 -13.16 8.17
CA ILE A 91 -14.76 -13.40 9.03
C ILE A 91 -14.33 -14.88 8.98
N LYS A 92 -15.26 -15.81 8.78
CA LYS A 92 -14.94 -17.21 8.50
C LYS A 92 -14.20 -17.34 7.16
N CYS A 93 -14.73 -16.78 6.06
CA CYS A 93 -14.10 -16.76 4.74
C CYS A 93 -12.72 -16.10 4.75
N ARG A 94 -12.52 -15.03 5.54
CA ARG A 94 -11.21 -14.42 5.75
C ARG A 94 -10.19 -15.41 6.31
N LYS A 95 -10.59 -16.21 7.30
CA LYS A 95 -9.70 -17.18 7.98
C LYS A 95 -9.43 -18.40 7.12
N GLU A 96 -10.45 -18.91 6.44
CA GLU A 96 -10.40 -20.18 5.71
C GLU A 96 -10.01 -20.02 4.24
N LEU A 97 -10.55 -19.00 3.56
CA LEU A 97 -10.38 -18.73 2.12
C LEU A 97 -9.44 -17.54 1.84
N LYS A 98 -8.81 -16.97 2.88
CA LYS A 98 -7.92 -15.80 2.77
C LYS A 98 -8.57 -14.57 2.10
N GLN A 99 -9.90 -14.47 2.15
CA GLN A 99 -10.66 -13.33 1.62
C GLN A 99 -10.18 -12.01 2.24
N ILE A 100 -10.10 -10.96 1.42
CA ILE A 100 -9.64 -9.64 1.86
C ILE A 100 -10.83 -8.84 2.41
N VAL A 101 -10.84 -8.62 3.72
CA VAL A 101 -11.88 -7.83 4.39
C VAL A 101 -11.45 -6.37 4.48
N ILE A 102 -12.35 -5.45 4.08
CA ILE A 102 -12.15 -4.01 4.10
C ILE A 102 -13.26 -3.37 4.96
N PRO A 103 -12.99 -3.09 6.25
CA PRO A 103 -13.95 -2.39 7.08
C PRO A 103 -13.95 -0.88 6.75
N ILE A 104 -15.15 -0.31 6.66
CA ILE A 104 -15.41 1.12 6.58
C ILE A 104 -16.23 1.49 7.81
N PHE A 105 -15.72 2.43 8.61
CA PHE A 105 -16.37 2.91 9.80
C PHE A 105 -17.09 4.22 9.48
N TYR A 106 -18.39 4.11 9.20
CA TYR A 106 -19.28 5.19 8.79
C TYR A 106 -19.92 5.82 10.03
N ASN A 107 -19.39 6.97 10.46
CA ASN A 107 -19.82 7.70 11.66
C ASN A 107 -19.81 6.86 12.96
N VAL A 108 -18.92 5.88 13.04
CA VAL A 108 -18.68 5.05 14.24
C VAL A 108 -17.18 4.92 14.48
N ASP A 109 -16.75 4.77 15.74
CA ASP A 109 -15.35 4.57 16.06
C ASP A 109 -14.96 3.08 15.89
N PRO A 110 -13.81 2.75 15.29
CA PRO A 110 -13.30 1.38 15.22
C PRO A 110 -13.20 0.68 16.58
N SER A 111 -12.90 1.42 17.65
CA SER A 111 -12.88 0.93 19.02
C SER A 111 -14.26 0.49 19.48
N ASP A 112 -15.33 1.20 19.09
CA ASP A 112 -16.69 0.82 19.44
C ASP A 112 -17.10 -0.48 18.75
N VAL A 113 -16.70 -0.67 17.49
CA VAL A 113 -16.89 -1.96 16.79
C VAL A 113 -16.11 -3.07 17.49
N ARG A 114 -14.84 -2.82 17.83
CA ARG A 114 -13.95 -3.82 18.44
C ARG A 114 -14.39 -4.27 19.83
N HIS A 115 -14.95 -3.37 20.63
CA HIS A 115 -15.36 -3.65 22.02
C HIS A 115 -16.88 -3.72 22.20
N GLN A 116 -17.64 -3.56 21.11
CA GLN A 116 -19.10 -3.56 21.09
C GLN A 116 -19.70 -2.57 22.10
N THR A 117 -19.17 -1.34 22.13
CA THR A 117 -19.65 -0.24 22.99
C THR A 117 -20.64 0.67 22.26
N GLN A 118 -21.20 1.67 22.94
CA GLN A 118 -22.22 2.57 22.41
C GLN A 118 -23.47 1.82 21.92
N THR A 119 -24.02 2.19 20.75
CA THR A 119 -25.22 1.59 20.15
C THR A 119 -25.09 0.08 19.89
N PHE A 120 -23.86 -0.42 19.73
CA PHE A 120 -23.61 -1.84 19.58
C PHE A 120 -23.87 -2.60 20.87
N ALA A 121 -23.57 -2.03 22.04
CA ALA A 121 -23.82 -2.67 23.32
C ALA A 121 -25.31 -2.97 23.51
N GLU A 122 -26.15 -1.97 23.26
CA GLU A 122 -27.61 -2.11 23.33
C GLU A 122 -28.13 -3.13 22.31
N SER A 123 -27.63 -3.09 21.08
CA SER A 123 -28.00 -4.05 20.03
C SER A 123 -27.68 -5.49 20.45
N PHE A 124 -26.48 -5.73 21.00
CA PHE A 124 -26.10 -7.06 21.46
C PHE A 124 -26.91 -7.51 22.67
N SER A 125 -27.22 -6.64 23.63
CA SER A 125 -28.10 -6.98 24.77
C SER A 125 -29.51 -7.38 24.31
N GLN A 126 -30.06 -6.70 23.29
CA GLN A 126 -31.34 -7.08 22.71
C GLN A 126 -31.29 -8.46 22.04
N HIS A 127 -30.20 -8.76 21.33
CA HIS A 127 -30.00 -10.08 20.72
C HIS A 127 -29.79 -11.18 21.76
N GLU A 128 -29.08 -10.90 22.85
CA GLU A 128 -28.89 -11.83 23.98
C GLU A 128 -30.23 -12.23 24.61
N GLU A 129 -31.13 -11.28 24.83
CA GLU A 129 -32.48 -11.59 25.33
C GLU A 129 -33.29 -12.38 24.30
N LYS A 130 -33.22 -12.00 23.03
CA LYS A 130 -33.99 -12.62 21.94
C LYS A 130 -33.53 -14.03 21.58
N TYR A 131 -32.23 -14.29 21.69
CA TYR A 131 -31.58 -15.56 21.32
C TYR A 131 -30.90 -16.22 22.52
N LYS A 132 -31.49 -16.08 23.72
CA LYS A 132 -30.98 -16.64 24.97
C LYS A 132 -30.70 -18.15 24.95
N ASP A 133 -31.40 -18.88 24.09
CA ASP A 133 -31.22 -20.33 23.91
C ASP A 133 -30.09 -20.69 22.92
N ASP A 134 -29.49 -19.70 22.25
CA ASP A 134 -28.42 -19.84 21.26
C ASP A 134 -27.29 -18.83 21.53
N MET A 135 -26.72 -18.91 22.72
CA MET A 135 -25.62 -18.04 23.15
C MET A 135 -24.33 -18.25 22.33
N GLU A 136 -24.16 -19.43 21.72
CA GLU A 136 -23.05 -19.70 20.81
C GLU A 136 -23.12 -18.80 19.57
N LYS A 137 -24.31 -18.62 19.00
CA LYS A 137 -24.54 -17.67 17.89
C LYS A 137 -24.22 -16.23 18.28
N ILE A 138 -24.63 -15.80 19.49
CA ILE A 138 -24.28 -14.46 20.00
C ILE A 138 -22.76 -14.30 20.12
N GLN A 139 -22.08 -15.29 20.71
CA GLN A 139 -20.63 -15.25 20.87
C GLN A 139 -19.93 -15.16 19.51
N ARG A 140 -20.40 -15.93 18.52
CA ARG A 140 -19.88 -15.89 17.15
C ARG A 140 -19.99 -14.49 16.53
N TRP A 141 -21.10 -13.78 16.77
CA TRP A 141 -21.27 -12.40 16.30
C TRP A 141 -20.35 -11.43 17.03
N ARG A 142 -20.19 -11.56 18.36
CA ARG A 142 -19.25 -10.73 19.15
C ARG A 142 -17.81 -10.93 18.68
N ASP A 143 -17.40 -12.17 18.47
CA ASP A 143 -16.07 -12.51 17.96
C ASP A 143 -15.84 -11.92 16.57
N ALA A 144 -16.84 -11.97 15.69
CA ALA A 144 -16.75 -11.38 14.36
C ALA A 144 -16.57 -9.85 14.40
N PHE A 145 -17.28 -9.15 15.30
CA PHE A 145 -17.09 -7.71 15.55
C PHE A 145 -15.69 -7.41 16.09
N ALA A 146 -15.27 -8.15 17.12
CA ALA A 146 -13.97 -7.97 17.74
C ALA A 146 -12.82 -8.21 16.76
N GLU A 147 -12.93 -9.21 15.88
CA GLU A 147 -11.96 -9.47 14.82
C GLU A 147 -11.98 -8.37 13.75
N SER A 148 -13.16 -7.92 13.34
CA SER A 148 -13.30 -6.86 12.33
C SER A 148 -12.70 -5.54 12.77
N GLY A 149 -12.90 -5.16 14.04
CA GLY A 149 -12.32 -3.94 14.62
C GLY A 149 -10.79 -3.98 14.80
N LYS A 150 -10.15 -5.14 14.63
CA LYS A 150 -8.68 -5.27 14.58
C LYS A 150 -8.11 -5.07 13.17
N ILE A 151 -8.95 -5.13 12.14
CA ILE A 151 -8.53 -5.02 10.75
C ILE A 151 -8.40 -3.53 10.39
N SER A 152 -7.28 -3.17 9.76
CA SER A 152 -7.07 -1.80 9.26
C SER A 152 -8.12 -1.46 8.19
N GLY A 153 -8.92 -0.44 8.48
CA GLY A 153 -10.03 0.02 7.65
C GLY A 153 -10.02 1.51 7.37
N TYR A 154 -11.13 1.99 6.81
CA TYR A 154 -11.36 3.38 6.45
C TYR A 154 -12.26 4.02 7.50
N HIS A 155 -11.71 4.89 8.34
CA HIS A 155 -12.52 5.66 9.28
C HIS A 155 -12.96 6.96 8.60
N LEU A 156 -14.26 7.14 8.37
CA LEU A 156 -14.77 8.24 7.54
C LEU A 156 -14.32 9.63 8.05
N GLN A 157 -14.21 9.80 9.36
CA GLN A 157 -13.77 11.05 10.00
C GLN A 157 -12.32 11.45 9.66
N ASN A 158 -11.50 10.51 9.19
CA ASN A 158 -10.12 10.78 8.78
C ASN A 158 -10.00 11.29 7.33
N TYR A 159 -11.12 11.37 6.60
CA TYR A 159 -11.16 11.83 5.21
C TYR A 159 -11.82 13.20 5.12
N LYS A 160 -11.53 13.91 4.03
CA LYS A 160 -12.10 15.24 3.79
C LYS A 160 -13.62 15.19 3.66
N ASP A 161 -14.12 14.18 2.96
CA ASP A 161 -15.53 13.95 2.67
C ASP A 161 -15.76 12.48 2.25
N GLU A 162 -17.02 12.08 2.07
CA GLU A 162 -17.38 10.73 1.62
C GLU A 162 -16.75 10.36 0.27
N ALA A 163 -16.64 11.33 -0.65
CA ALA A 163 -16.11 11.09 -1.98
C ALA A 163 -14.61 10.76 -1.94
N ASP A 164 -13.84 11.43 -1.09
CA ASP A 164 -12.42 11.13 -0.86
C ASP A 164 -12.23 9.73 -0.25
N CYS A 165 -13.04 9.37 0.75
CA CYS A 165 -13.06 8.01 1.32
C CYS A 165 -13.36 6.95 0.24
N ILE A 166 -14.44 7.14 -0.54
CA ILE A 166 -14.85 6.23 -1.61
C ILE A 166 -13.74 6.08 -2.65
N LYS A 167 -13.14 7.19 -3.09
CA LYS A 167 -12.02 7.17 -4.04
C LYS A 167 -10.89 6.29 -3.52
N LYS A 168 -10.52 6.42 -2.24
CA LYS A 168 -9.44 5.65 -1.61
C LYS A 168 -9.78 4.16 -1.44
N VAL A 169 -11.05 3.83 -1.25
CA VAL A 169 -11.53 2.43 -1.22
C VAL A 169 -11.42 1.82 -2.62
N VAL A 170 -11.96 2.50 -3.64
CA VAL A 170 -11.91 2.04 -5.04
C VAL A 170 -10.46 1.88 -5.51
N GLU A 171 -9.59 2.86 -5.25
CA GLU A 171 -8.15 2.79 -5.57
C GLU A 171 -7.51 1.53 -4.97
N ARG A 172 -7.85 1.16 -3.73
CA ARG A 172 -7.32 -0.05 -3.07
C ARG A 172 -7.82 -1.32 -3.75
N LEU A 173 -9.12 -1.45 -4.00
CA LEU A 173 -9.66 -2.64 -4.67
C LEU A 173 -9.04 -2.81 -6.06
N MET A 174 -9.01 -1.73 -6.83
CA MET A 174 -8.34 -1.70 -8.14
C MET A 174 -6.90 -2.17 -8.01
N SER A 175 -6.11 -1.60 -7.09
CA SER A 175 -4.70 -1.97 -6.95
C SER A 175 -4.48 -3.46 -6.74
N VAL A 176 -5.35 -4.12 -5.96
CA VAL A 176 -5.22 -5.54 -5.63
C VAL A 176 -5.77 -6.43 -6.75
N LEU A 177 -6.83 -6.01 -7.46
CA LEU A 177 -7.30 -6.71 -8.67
C LEU A 177 -6.29 -6.64 -9.82
N HIS A 178 -5.58 -5.52 -9.95
CA HIS A 178 -4.56 -5.31 -10.97
C HIS A 178 -3.23 -6.04 -10.66
N ILE A 179 -2.99 -6.43 -9.40
CA ILE A 179 -1.85 -7.29 -9.02
C ILE A 179 -2.06 -8.73 -9.52
N GLU A 180 -3.30 -9.18 -9.69
CA GLU A 180 -3.62 -10.55 -10.14
C GLU A 180 -3.99 -10.66 -11.62
N SER A 181 -4.43 -9.58 -12.26
CA SER A 181 -4.82 -9.56 -13.67
C SER A 181 -3.69 -9.01 -14.56
N ASP A 182 -2.77 -9.88 -14.95
CA ASP A 182 -1.78 -9.62 -16.01
C ASP A 182 -2.42 -9.79 -17.42
N ASP A 183 -3.62 -9.23 -17.67
CA ASP A 183 -4.28 -9.26 -19.00
C ASP A 183 -5.05 -7.97 -19.39
N ASP A 184 -5.25 -7.82 -20.71
CA ASP A 184 -5.50 -6.64 -21.56
C ASP A 184 -6.48 -5.52 -21.10
N GLY A 185 -7.30 -5.69 -20.05
CA GLY A 185 -8.19 -4.64 -19.51
C GLY A 185 -7.42 -3.45 -18.92
N VAL A 186 -6.24 -3.74 -18.36
CA VAL A 186 -5.25 -2.79 -17.86
C VAL A 186 -4.83 -1.81 -18.97
N ARG A 187 -4.85 -2.22 -20.25
CA ARG A 187 -4.48 -1.34 -21.38
C ARG A 187 -5.41 -0.15 -21.56
N ALA A 188 -6.68 -0.28 -21.22
CA ALA A 188 -7.67 0.78 -21.36
C ALA A 188 -7.64 1.78 -20.20
N PHE A 189 -7.40 1.34 -18.95
CA PHE A 189 -7.41 2.22 -17.77
C PHE A 189 -6.11 3.05 -17.61
N ILE A 190 -4.93 2.48 -17.90
CA ILE A 190 -3.67 3.27 -17.90
C ILE A 190 -3.62 4.31 -19.04
N ARG A 191 -4.52 4.27 -20.04
CA ARG A 191 -4.68 5.42 -20.94
C ARG A 191 -5.20 6.67 -20.21
N GLY A 192 -5.81 6.51 -19.03
CA GLY A 192 -6.39 7.58 -18.23
C GLY A 192 -5.58 8.00 -16.99
N MET A 193 -4.54 7.25 -16.58
CA MET A 193 -3.63 7.70 -15.53
C MET A 193 -2.63 8.70 -16.11
N ASP A 194 -2.55 9.85 -15.49
CA ASP A 194 -1.39 10.72 -15.55
C ASP A 194 -0.14 9.93 -15.12
N ASN A 195 0.76 9.67 -16.09
CA ASN A 195 2.01 8.89 -15.95
C ASN A 195 2.99 9.39 -14.87
N ASN A 196 2.59 10.36 -14.03
CA ASN A 196 3.45 11.12 -13.13
C ASN A 196 2.95 11.19 -11.68
N SER A 197 1.92 10.42 -11.31
CA SER A 197 1.33 10.43 -9.95
C SER A 197 1.56 9.09 -9.23
N PRO A 198 2.65 8.93 -8.46
CA PRO A 198 2.97 7.69 -7.75
C PRO A 198 2.00 7.43 -6.60
N ILE A 199 1.59 6.18 -6.42
CA ILE A 199 0.77 5.73 -5.29
C ILE A 199 1.63 5.08 -4.21
N LEU A 200 1.23 5.20 -2.94
CA LEU A 200 1.91 4.52 -1.83
C LEU A 200 1.41 3.08 -1.70
N ILE A 201 2.35 2.15 -1.49
CA ILE A 201 2.10 0.72 -1.31
C ILE A 201 2.83 0.22 -0.05
N ASP A 202 2.59 -1.04 0.33
CA ASP A 202 3.21 -1.69 1.49
C ASP A 202 3.08 -0.85 2.79
N GLY A 203 1.94 -0.19 3.01
CA GLY A 203 1.72 0.66 4.19
C GLY A 203 2.54 1.96 4.19
N GLY A 204 2.91 2.47 3.02
CA GLY A 204 3.72 3.69 2.88
C GLY A 204 5.23 3.45 2.87
N LYS A 205 5.65 2.18 2.83
CA LYS A 205 7.05 1.75 2.76
C LYS A 205 7.67 1.99 1.39
N MET A 206 6.84 1.93 0.35
CA MET A 206 7.26 2.14 -1.02
C MET A 206 6.21 2.94 -1.77
N SER A 207 6.61 3.51 -2.90
CA SER A 207 5.66 4.02 -3.88
C SER A 207 5.80 3.30 -5.20
N PHE A 208 4.71 3.22 -5.94
CA PHE A 208 4.63 2.60 -7.26
C PHE A 208 4.09 3.60 -8.29
N SER A 209 4.68 3.56 -9.48
CA SER A 209 4.17 4.27 -10.67
C SER A 209 4.50 3.48 -11.93
N LEU A 210 4.00 3.95 -13.07
CA LEU A 210 4.33 3.40 -14.38
C LEU A 210 5.02 4.47 -15.23
N ASP A 211 6.07 4.07 -15.94
CA ASP A 211 6.69 4.94 -16.95
C ASP A 211 5.78 5.07 -18.20
N LYS A 212 6.22 5.87 -19.19
CA LYS A 212 5.49 6.07 -20.45
C LYS A 212 5.29 4.78 -21.25
N LYS A 213 6.20 3.81 -21.11
CA LYS A 213 6.12 2.48 -21.73
C LYS A 213 5.41 1.45 -20.84
N ARG A 214 4.82 1.89 -19.72
CA ARG A 214 4.05 1.08 -18.76
C ARG A 214 4.89 0.01 -18.06
N LYS A 215 6.16 0.32 -17.85
CA LYS A 215 7.09 -0.42 -17.02
C LYS A 215 6.96 0.06 -15.58
N LYS A 216 7.04 -0.90 -14.65
CA LYS A 216 6.88 -0.67 -13.22
C LYS A 216 8.03 0.18 -12.70
N CYS A 217 7.74 1.27 -12.00
CA CYS A 217 8.72 2.10 -11.31
C CYS A 217 8.42 2.06 -9.81
N PHE A 218 9.47 1.98 -8.99
CA PHE A 218 9.32 1.90 -7.54
C PHE A 218 10.23 2.90 -6.86
N MET A 219 9.79 3.39 -5.70
CA MET A 219 10.67 4.12 -4.79
C MET A 219 10.56 3.52 -3.40
N ILE A 220 11.71 3.22 -2.80
CA ILE A 220 11.82 2.72 -1.44
C ILE A 220 11.93 3.94 -0.52
N ALA A 221 11.07 4.02 0.50
CA ALA A 221 11.10 5.09 1.48
C ALA A 221 12.41 5.08 2.27
N ALA A 222 12.87 6.25 2.72
CA ALA A 222 14.10 6.37 3.54
C ALA A 222 14.10 5.46 4.77
N ARG A 223 12.93 5.19 5.37
CA ARG A 223 12.76 4.29 6.52
C ARG A 223 13.05 2.82 6.22
N GLU A 224 12.97 2.42 4.96
CA GLU A 224 13.21 1.06 4.51
C GLU A 224 14.57 0.90 3.81
N LEU A 225 15.37 1.98 3.79
CA LEU A 225 16.76 1.92 3.34
C LEU A 225 17.66 1.41 4.47
N ASP A 226 18.71 0.69 4.10
CA ASP A 226 19.81 0.40 5.00
C ASP A 226 20.77 1.59 4.99
N ILE A 227 20.72 2.39 6.07
CA ILE A 227 21.51 3.60 6.25
C ILE A 227 22.40 3.43 7.47
N GLU A 228 23.71 3.53 7.27
CA GLU A 228 24.70 3.34 8.33
C GLU A 228 24.50 4.36 9.46
N TRP A 229 24.46 3.83 10.69
CA TRP A 229 24.21 4.58 11.93
C TRP A 229 22.88 5.35 12.00
N SER A 230 21.90 5.06 11.15
CA SER A 230 20.58 5.72 11.15
C SER A 230 19.79 5.57 12.46
N HIS A 231 20.08 4.52 13.24
CA HIS A 231 19.54 4.31 14.58
C HIS A 231 20.16 5.21 15.66
N LYS A 232 21.22 5.99 15.34
CA LYS A 232 21.91 6.88 16.27
C LYS A 232 21.46 8.34 16.05
N PRO A 233 20.64 8.92 16.94
CA PRO A 233 20.11 10.29 16.80
C PRO A 233 21.17 11.39 16.76
N LYS A 234 22.41 11.06 17.14
CA LYS A 234 23.59 11.94 17.02
C LYS A 234 23.91 12.23 15.54
N TYR A 235 23.74 11.24 14.67
CA TYR A 235 24.16 11.30 13.27
C TYR A 235 23.00 11.54 12.31
N TRP A 236 21.83 10.97 12.62
CA TRP A 236 20.64 11.09 11.77
C TRP A 236 19.45 11.63 12.57
N LYS A 237 18.55 12.35 11.88
CA LYS A 237 17.26 12.79 12.40
C LYS A 237 16.16 12.34 11.44
N TRP A 238 15.14 11.68 11.96
CA TRP A 238 13.93 11.39 11.22
C TRP A 238 12.96 12.56 11.35
N LEU A 239 12.41 13.00 10.22
CA LEU A 239 11.58 14.20 10.14
C LEU A 239 10.39 13.94 9.23
N SER A 240 9.22 14.47 9.60
CA SER A 240 8.16 14.68 8.63
C SER A 240 8.51 15.87 7.74
N HIS A 241 8.26 15.75 6.44
CA HIS A 241 8.53 16.79 5.46
C HIS A 241 7.29 16.95 4.57
N SER A 242 6.72 18.15 4.49
CA SER A 242 5.37 18.38 3.94
C SER A 242 5.22 18.04 2.46
N ASP A 243 6.30 18.18 1.68
CA ASP A 243 6.34 17.80 0.27
C ASP A 243 7.02 16.43 0.03
N SER A 244 7.16 15.63 1.09
CA SER A 244 7.66 14.26 0.95
C SER A 244 6.55 13.32 0.50
N ARG A 245 6.89 12.39 -0.40
CA ARG A 245 6.04 11.26 -0.77
C ARG A 245 5.76 10.33 0.41
N PHE A 246 6.70 10.22 1.35
CA PHE A 246 6.66 9.32 2.50
C PHE A 246 6.50 10.09 3.81
N GLY A 247 5.93 9.45 4.83
CA GLY A 247 5.63 10.08 6.12
C GLY A 247 6.86 10.63 6.85
N GLU A 248 8.03 10.02 6.67
CA GLU A 248 9.30 10.49 7.23
C GLU A 248 10.44 10.42 6.20
N VAL A 249 11.40 11.34 6.35
CA VAL A 249 12.66 11.42 5.61
C VAL A 249 13.85 11.33 6.56
N ALA A 250 15.01 10.90 6.06
CA ALA A 250 16.24 10.80 6.84
C ALA A 250 17.12 12.04 6.63
N LYS A 251 17.28 12.86 7.67
CA LYS A 251 18.20 14.00 7.66
C LYS A 251 19.53 13.62 8.28
N LEU A 252 20.62 13.76 7.52
CA LEU A 252 21.99 13.62 7.98
C LEU A 252 22.41 14.88 8.74
N LYS A 253 22.66 14.73 10.05
CA LYS A 253 23.25 15.80 10.88
C LYS A 253 24.74 15.90 10.61
N TRP A 254 25.45 14.80 10.84
CA TRP A 254 26.90 14.73 10.70
C TRP A 254 27.40 13.28 10.67
N VAL A 255 28.26 12.92 9.72
CA VAL A 255 29.06 11.67 9.72
C VAL A 255 30.41 11.87 9.03
N CYS A 256 31.39 11.01 9.30
CA CYS A 256 32.63 10.88 8.51
C CYS A 256 32.56 9.70 7.52
N TRP A 257 31.64 8.77 7.75
CA TRP A 257 31.40 7.59 6.91
C TRP A 257 29.94 7.65 6.46
N LEU A 258 29.71 7.64 5.15
CA LEU A 258 28.37 7.58 4.56
C LEU A 258 28.18 6.26 3.82
N ASP A 259 27.10 5.55 4.10
CA ASP A 259 26.67 4.35 3.37
C ASP A 259 25.14 4.28 3.40
N ILE A 260 24.52 4.32 2.23
CA ILE A 260 23.06 4.28 2.02
C ILE A 260 22.78 3.23 0.96
N ARG A 261 21.88 2.29 1.26
CA ARG A 261 21.52 1.19 0.36
C ARG A 261 20.02 1.07 0.22
N GLY A 262 19.57 1.01 -1.03
CA GLY A 262 18.21 0.62 -1.40
C GLY A 262 18.24 -0.75 -2.06
N LYS A 263 17.45 -1.68 -1.53
CA LYS A 263 17.39 -3.07 -2.01
C LYS A 263 15.98 -3.41 -2.51
N ILE A 264 15.88 -3.94 -3.73
CA ILE A 264 14.59 -4.32 -4.33
C ILE A 264 14.66 -5.72 -4.95
N GLU A 265 13.60 -6.50 -4.76
CA GLU A 265 13.48 -7.82 -5.37
C GLU A 265 13.19 -7.69 -6.88
N THR A 266 13.95 -8.38 -7.72
CA THR A 266 13.82 -8.33 -9.18
C THR A 266 12.44 -8.77 -9.69
N ARG A 267 11.77 -9.67 -8.97
CA ARG A 267 10.39 -10.12 -9.25
C ARG A 267 9.35 -8.99 -9.17
N ARG A 268 9.63 -7.91 -8.44
CA ARG A 268 8.75 -6.74 -8.39
C ARG A 268 8.85 -5.89 -9.65
N LEU A 269 10.00 -5.95 -10.34
CA LEU A 269 10.30 -5.15 -11.51
C LEU A 269 9.75 -5.78 -12.80
N SER A 270 9.58 -4.95 -13.84
CA SER A 270 9.19 -5.45 -15.16
C SER A 270 10.32 -6.25 -15.79
N LYS A 271 9.99 -7.43 -16.33
CA LYS A 271 10.92 -8.27 -17.12
C LYS A 271 11.37 -7.55 -18.41
N ARG A 272 12.52 -7.96 -18.95
CA ARG A 272 13.17 -7.39 -20.15
C ARG A 272 13.16 -5.87 -20.16
N THR A 273 13.61 -5.25 -19.07
CA THR A 273 13.51 -3.80 -18.88
C THR A 273 14.81 -3.26 -18.29
N LYS A 274 15.30 -2.16 -18.87
CA LYS A 274 16.42 -1.40 -18.30
C LYS A 274 15.90 -0.52 -17.18
N TYR A 275 16.61 -0.54 -16.06
CA TYR A 275 16.32 0.25 -14.88
C TYR A 275 17.49 1.12 -14.50
N VAL A 276 17.18 2.31 -13.99
CA VAL A 276 18.13 3.22 -13.37
C VAL A 276 17.72 3.49 -11.94
N ALA A 277 18.68 3.37 -11.02
CA ALA A 277 18.48 3.71 -9.62
C ALA A 277 18.87 5.18 -9.38
N TYR A 278 18.03 5.91 -8.67
CA TYR A 278 18.23 7.31 -8.30
C TYR A 278 18.09 7.48 -6.79
N LEU A 279 19.04 8.15 -6.15
CA LEU A 279 18.83 8.72 -4.83
C LEU A 279 17.98 9.98 -4.98
N VAL A 280 16.87 10.09 -4.24
CA VAL A 280 16.03 11.30 -4.22
C VAL A 280 16.20 12.01 -2.89
N PHE A 281 16.59 13.28 -2.95
CA PHE A 281 17.09 13.99 -1.78
C PHE A 281 16.93 15.52 -1.89
N LYS A 282 17.21 16.21 -0.78
CA LYS A 282 17.42 17.65 -0.69
C LYS A 282 18.71 17.94 0.08
N LEU A 283 19.22 19.15 -0.08
CA LEU A 283 20.35 19.66 0.68
C LEU A 283 19.90 20.89 1.48
N GLU A 284 20.33 20.97 2.74
CA GLU A 284 20.19 22.21 3.52
C GLU A 284 21.16 23.27 3.01
N ASP A 285 20.84 24.55 3.20
CA ASP A 285 21.69 25.68 2.78
C ASP A 285 23.14 25.61 3.30
N LYS A 286 23.35 24.96 4.45
CA LYS A 286 24.66 24.78 5.12
C LYS A 286 25.23 23.37 4.99
N PHE A 287 24.84 22.62 3.96
CA PHE A 287 25.43 21.30 3.71
C PHE A 287 26.95 21.39 3.49
N HIS A 288 27.68 20.32 3.82
CA HIS A 288 29.13 20.26 3.70
C HIS A 288 29.61 18.80 3.55
N GLY A 289 30.80 18.60 3.00
CA GLY A 289 31.44 17.28 2.86
C GLY A 289 30.71 16.31 1.93
N LEU A 290 29.86 16.81 1.05
CA LEU A 290 29.05 16.04 0.09
C LEU A 290 29.25 16.63 -1.31
N GLU A 291 30.49 16.62 -1.80
CA GLU A 291 30.80 17.10 -3.16
C GLU A 291 30.72 15.93 -4.14
N THR A 292 31.49 14.87 -3.86
CA THR A 292 31.55 13.62 -4.63
C THR A 292 31.28 12.45 -3.72
N VAL A 293 30.58 11.42 -4.22
CA VAL A 293 30.45 10.13 -3.54
C VAL A 293 30.57 9.00 -4.56
N ASN A 294 30.80 7.77 -4.10
CA ASN A 294 30.78 6.61 -4.97
C ASN A 294 29.38 6.00 -4.99
N ALA A 295 28.93 5.57 -6.16
CA ALA A 295 27.66 4.87 -6.33
C ALA A 295 27.83 3.61 -7.19
N VAL A 296 27.06 2.57 -6.86
CA VAL A 296 27.05 1.32 -7.61
C VAL A 296 25.67 0.68 -7.53
N VAL A 297 25.28 0.01 -8.62
CA VAL A 297 24.12 -0.88 -8.65
C VAL A 297 24.61 -2.28 -9.00
N ARG A 298 24.15 -3.29 -8.28
CA ARG A 298 24.52 -4.70 -8.52
C ARG A 298 23.34 -5.63 -8.26
N PHE A 299 23.37 -6.80 -8.86
CA PHE A 299 22.60 -7.93 -8.35
C PHE A 299 23.36 -8.53 -7.17
N VAL A 300 22.63 -8.80 -6.08
CA VAL A 300 23.23 -9.22 -4.80
C VAL A 300 23.95 -10.56 -4.94
N ASP A 301 23.40 -11.47 -5.73
CA ASP A 301 23.89 -12.84 -5.89
C ASP A 301 24.99 -12.96 -6.95
N SER A 302 25.18 -11.95 -7.81
CA SER A 302 26.16 -12.02 -8.91
C SER A 302 27.47 -11.30 -8.63
N MET A 303 27.52 -10.42 -7.62
CA MET A 303 28.68 -9.59 -7.34
C MET A 303 28.85 -9.37 -5.84
N SER A 304 30.04 -9.67 -5.32
CA SER A 304 30.35 -9.41 -3.91
C SER A 304 30.45 -7.92 -3.61
N VAL A 305 30.34 -7.56 -2.32
CA VAL A 305 30.46 -6.17 -1.86
C VAL A 305 31.81 -5.55 -2.23
N LYS A 306 32.90 -6.32 -2.14
CA LYS A 306 34.25 -5.85 -2.47
C LYS A 306 34.41 -5.55 -3.96
N GLU A 307 33.85 -6.40 -4.82
CA GLU A 307 33.87 -6.17 -6.27
C GLU A 307 33.02 -4.95 -6.65
N ALA A 308 31.87 -4.77 -5.99
CA ALA A 308 31.01 -3.61 -6.19
C ALA A 308 31.71 -2.29 -5.79
N GLU A 309 32.47 -2.30 -4.70
CA GLU A 309 33.29 -1.16 -4.28
C GLU A 309 34.35 -0.78 -5.33
N GLN A 310 34.96 -1.76 -5.98
CA GLN A 310 35.95 -1.53 -7.04
C GLN A 310 35.32 -0.99 -8.34
N ARG A 311 34.04 -1.29 -8.59
CA ARG A 311 33.30 -0.87 -9.80
C ARG A 311 32.46 0.39 -9.58
N ALA A 312 32.47 0.97 -8.39
CA ALA A 312 31.65 2.12 -8.08
C ALA A 312 32.09 3.35 -8.88
N SER A 313 31.11 4.08 -9.39
CA SER A 313 31.33 5.31 -10.15
C SER A 313 31.26 6.52 -9.22
N VAL A 314 32.11 7.51 -9.47
CA VAL A 314 32.02 8.79 -8.76
C VAL A 314 30.83 9.58 -9.29
N VAL A 315 29.96 10.04 -8.39
CA VAL A 315 28.80 10.89 -8.66
C VAL A 315 28.86 12.16 -7.81
N HIS A 316 28.22 13.23 -8.25
CA HIS A 316 28.37 14.56 -7.65
C HIS A 316 27.05 15.03 -7.05
N PHE A 317 27.06 15.45 -5.78
CA PHE A 317 25.89 16.06 -5.13
C PHE A 317 25.75 17.56 -5.44
N ALA A 318 26.87 18.21 -5.73
CA ALA A 318 26.95 19.62 -6.11
C ALA A 318 28.27 19.92 -6.85
N GLY A 319 28.40 21.12 -7.41
CA GLY A 319 29.66 21.59 -8.00
C GLY A 319 29.82 21.30 -9.50
N ARG A 320 31.07 21.19 -9.96
CA ARG A 320 31.41 20.93 -11.36
C ARG A 320 31.71 19.44 -11.56
N GLY A 321 31.01 18.81 -12.49
CA GLY A 321 31.23 17.43 -12.91
C GLY A 321 30.58 17.18 -14.27
N PRO A 322 30.78 16.00 -14.87
CA PRO A 322 30.06 15.61 -16.08
C PRO A 322 28.54 15.70 -15.84
N ARG A 323 27.80 16.23 -16.81
CA ARG A 323 26.36 16.50 -16.70
C ARG A 323 25.54 15.28 -16.24
N GLU A 324 25.93 14.09 -16.65
CA GLU A 324 25.27 12.81 -16.33
C GLU A 324 25.46 12.37 -14.87
N THR A 325 26.46 12.92 -14.19
CA THR A 325 26.81 12.61 -12.79
C THR A 325 26.31 13.66 -11.80
N LEU A 326 25.78 14.77 -12.32
CA LEU A 326 25.21 15.86 -11.53
C LEU A 326 23.74 15.57 -11.23
N PRO A 327 23.21 16.09 -10.11
CA PRO A 327 21.84 15.83 -9.74
C PRO A 327 20.89 16.70 -10.55
N PHE A 328 19.69 16.18 -10.79
CA PHE A 328 18.63 16.87 -11.50
C PHE A 328 17.55 17.35 -10.54
N LYS A 329 17.06 18.59 -10.72
CA LYS A 329 15.95 19.13 -9.94
C LYS A 329 14.61 18.69 -10.54
N ARG A 330 13.85 17.93 -9.78
CA ARG A 330 12.50 17.44 -10.14
C ARG A 330 11.47 18.56 -10.03
N GLY A 331 10.33 18.38 -10.69
CA GLY A 331 9.20 19.31 -10.64
C GLY A 331 8.53 19.42 -9.27
N ASP A 332 8.70 18.41 -8.41
CA ASP A 332 8.22 18.38 -7.02
C ASP A 332 9.16 19.10 -6.03
N GLY A 333 10.25 19.69 -6.53
CA GLY A 333 11.23 20.42 -5.72
C GLY A 333 12.32 19.54 -5.08
N TRP A 334 12.26 18.22 -5.22
CA TRP A 334 13.34 17.32 -4.82
C TRP A 334 14.45 17.25 -5.88
N MET A 335 15.66 16.86 -5.47
CA MET A 335 16.76 16.53 -6.36
C MET A 335 16.81 15.01 -6.57
N GLU A 336 17.29 14.55 -7.72
CA GLU A 336 17.64 13.16 -7.96
C GLU A 336 19.06 13.00 -8.46
N LEU A 337 19.75 11.97 -7.98
CA LEU A 337 21.12 11.64 -8.35
C LEU A 337 21.17 10.20 -8.85
N LYS A 338 21.62 10.00 -10.10
CA LYS A 338 21.78 8.66 -10.69
C LYS A 338 22.85 7.88 -9.94
N MET A 339 22.50 6.70 -9.46
CA MET A 339 23.40 5.80 -8.73
C MET A 339 23.99 4.71 -9.63
N GLY A 340 23.30 4.37 -10.72
CA GLY A 340 23.71 3.35 -11.68
C GLY A 340 22.50 2.73 -12.39
N ASP A 341 22.78 1.81 -13.31
CA ASP A 341 21.74 1.14 -14.09
C ASP A 341 21.99 -0.37 -14.22
N PHE A 342 20.92 -1.11 -14.51
CA PHE A 342 20.93 -2.56 -14.70
C PHE A 342 19.81 -2.98 -15.64
N PHE A 343 19.89 -4.19 -16.17
CA PHE A 343 18.86 -4.78 -17.02
C PHE A 343 18.20 -5.96 -16.30
N ASN A 344 16.91 -5.85 -16.03
CA ASN A 344 16.12 -6.93 -15.45
C ASN A 344 15.57 -7.82 -16.57
N ASP A 345 16.16 -8.98 -16.80
CA ASP A 345 15.78 -9.86 -17.91
C ASP A 345 14.59 -10.75 -17.54
N ALA A 346 14.82 -11.77 -16.70
CA ALA A 346 13.82 -12.77 -16.33
C ALA A 346 13.03 -12.41 -15.05
N GLY A 347 13.51 -11.47 -14.23
CA GLY A 347 12.90 -11.11 -12.95
C GLY A 347 13.06 -12.17 -11.86
N GLU A 348 14.02 -13.08 -12.02
CA GLU A 348 14.29 -14.21 -11.12
C GLU A 348 15.72 -14.15 -10.53
N ASP A 349 16.46 -13.07 -10.81
CA ASP A 349 17.88 -12.89 -10.46
C ASP A 349 18.10 -12.42 -9.00
N GLY A 350 17.16 -12.77 -8.11
CA GLY A 350 17.21 -12.40 -6.69
C GLY A 350 16.96 -10.91 -6.45
N ASP A 351 17.87 -10.27 -5.72
CA ASP A 351 17.74 -8.87 -5.30
C ASP A 351 18.72 -7.95 -6.02
N VAL A 352 18.30 -6.71 -6.28
CA VAL A 352 19.17 -5.63 -6.75
C VAL A 352 19.42 -4.65 -5.61
N ASP A 353 20.69 -4.29 -5.45
CA ASP A 353 21.22 -3.38 -4.43
C ASP A 353 21.78 -2.14 -5.12
N ALA A 354 21.21 -0.98 -4.80
CA ALA A 354 21.70 0.33 -5.19
C ALA A 354 22.35 1.00 -3.98
N ARG A 355 23.67 1.17 -4.02
CA ARG A 355 24.48 1.66 -2.90
C ARG A 355 25.16 2.97 -3.24
N LEU A 356 25.04 3.93 -2.32
CA LEU A 356 25.75 5.21 -2.32
C LEU A 356 26.66 5.24 -1.11
N MET A 357 27.96 5.45 -1.31
CA MET A 357 28.96 5.29 -0.26
C MET A 357 30.12 6.29 -0.38
N GLU A 358 30.57 6.75 0.77
CA GLU A 358 31.85 7.43 0.94
C GLU A 358 32.43 6.99 2.28
N THR A 359 33.24 5.94 2.24
CA THR A 359 33.78 5.23 3.42
C THR A 359 35.28 5.48 3.64
N GLN A 360 35.96 6.04 2.64
CA GLN A 360 37.41 6.25 2.65
C GLN A 360 37.79 7.69 3.01
N ARG A 361 37.02 8.67 2.56
CA ARG A 361 37.24 10.10 2.86
C ARG A 361 36.49 10.47 4.14
N LEU A 362 37.20 10.50 5.25
CA LEU A 362 36.68 10.74 6.61
C LEU A 362 36.37 12.21 6.92
N GLU A 363 36.21 13.05 5.90
CA GLU A 363 35.78 14.42 6.09
C GLU A 363 34.33 14.46 6.57
N ALA A 364 34.07 15.37 7.51
CA ALA A 364 32.77 15.69 8.07
C ALA A 364 31.72 15.99 6.99
N LYS A 365 30.56 15.36 7.08
CA LYS A 365 29.46 15.46 6.11
C LYS A 365 28.16 15.76 6.81
N GLY A 366 27.38 16.71 6.31
CA GLY A 366 26.09 17.04 6.91
C GLY A 366 25.15 17.77 5.97
N GLY A 367 23.86 17.79 6.31
CA GLY A 367 22.85 18.56 5.59
C GLY A 367 22.14 17.82 4.45
N LEU A 368 22.39 16.51 4.26
CA LEU A 368 21.64 15.67 3.32
C LEU A 368 20.27 15.31 3.90
N ILE A 369 19.20 15.42 3.11
CA ILE A 369 17.86 14.97 3.46
C ILE A 369 17.42 13.93 2.42
N VAL A 370 17.34 12.67 2.81
CA VAL A 370 17.01 11.55 1.92
C VAL A 370 15.51 11.24 2.00
N GLN A 371 14.85 11.28 0.85
CA GLN A 371 13.47 10.82 0.72
C GLN A 371 13.40 9.31 0.46
N GLY A 372 14.29 8.79 -0.38
CA GLY A 372 14.29 7.39 -0.76
C GLY A 372 15.20 7.07 -1.95
N VAL A 373 15.18 5.82 -2.39
CA VAL A 373 15.85 5.34 -3.61
C VAL A 373 14.80 4.89 -4.62
N GLU A 374 14.81 5.50 -5.81
CA GLU A 374 13.85 5.24 -6.89
C GLU A 374 14.48 4.39 -8.00
N PHE A 375 13.85 3.27 -8.32
CA PHE A 375 14.14 2.39 -9.45
C PHE A 375 13.18 2.72 -10.58
N ARG A 376 13.68 3.44 -11.59
CA ARG A 376 12.88 3.93 -12.73
C ARG A 376 13.24 3.16 -13.99
N ALA A 377 12.23 2.74 -14.74
CA ALA A 377 12.42 2.11 -16.04
C ALA A 377 12.80 3.14 -17.12
N GLU A 378 13.61 2.71 -18.10
CA GLU A 378 14.04 3.51 -19.27
C GLU A 378 13.59 2.95 -20.63
#